data_AF-A0ABC9X9U1-F1
#
_entry.id   AF-A0ABC9X9U1-F1
#
_cell.length_a   1.000
_cell.length_b   1.000
_cell.length_c   1.000
_cell.angle_alpha   90.00
_cell.angle_beta   90.00
_cell.angle_gamma   90.00
#
_symmetry.space_group_name_H-M   'P 1'
#
loop_
_entity.id
_entity.type
_entity.pdbx_description
1 polymer ?
#
loop_
_entity_poly.entity_id
_entity_poly.type
_entity_poly.pdbx_seq_one_letter_code
_entity_poly.pdbx_strand_id
1 'polypeptide(L)'
;MQGLSAAPPAAFLLFFFLLLSSLLLLPAAAAPNAERELNPSSRLAAGAARVALHHLNFQTASPGALQALGQVRKAALKNIPGSGHKYYLQFTTEDYKSGENAGSCIATVLYPKKKSPPVVNIKCVQTKDQKQIQEEDNRLYQKIRHQTKPIIGNNIPDSYGNIEPALEPAWALAVAGSSYIMWEKSTENVGYFMAQVKSVKQWIRKDDFIEFDYTVLLHEIPTQEIISCHMRLTWLPGHPLKVKYFCASENQGLEDSSGMESGSAAGILQETGANF
;
A
#
# COMPACT_ATOMS: atom_id res chain seq x y z
N MET A 1 77.60 44.89 -28.35
CA MET A 1 76.98 43.80 -29.13
C MET A 1 75.95 43.14 -28.24
N GLN A 2 74.67 43.29 -28.58
CA GLN A 2 73.54 42.76 -27.82
C GLN A 2 73.36 41.27 -28.16
N GLY A 3 73.15 40.43 -27.15
CA GLY A 3 72.71 39.05 -27.30
C GLY A 3 71.51 38.81 -26.38
N LEU A 4 70.33 38.58 -26.95
CA LEU A 4 69.14 38.18 -26.22
C LEU A 4 68.43 37.05 -26.98
N SER A 5 68.50 35.90 -26.33
CA SER A 5 67.41 34.94 -26.12
C SER A 5 66.68 34.36 -27.33
N ALA A 6 67.02 33.10 -27.64
CA ALA A 6 66.21 32.20 -28.44
C ALA A 6 64.94 31.79 -27.66
N ALA A 7 63.77 32.03 -28.25
CA ALA A 7 62.49 31.47 -27.80
C ALA A 7 62.32 30.04 -28.35
N PRO A 8 61.73 29.09 -27.60
CA PRO A 8 61.46 27.76 -28.09
C PRO A 8 60.23 27.74 -29.03
N PRO A 9 60.13 26.76 -29.94
CA PRO A 9 59.09 26.72 -30.95
C PRO A 9 57.72 26.42 -30.34
N ALA A 10 56.70 27.14 -30.82
CA ALA A 10 55.30 27.09 -30.39
C ALA A 10 54.60 25.71 -30.52
N ALA A 11 55.29 24.68 -31.01
CA ALA A 11 54.74 23.34 -31.20
C ALA A 11 54.66 22.51 -29.89
N PHE A 12 55.47 22.83 -28.87
CA PHE A 12 55.46 22.08 -27.60
C PHE A 12 54.30 22.45 -26.66
N LEU A 13 53.69 23.62 -26.85
CA LEU A 13 52.57 24.08 -26.00
C LEU A 13 51.22 23.45 -26.38
N LEU A 14 51.04 23.03 -27.64
CA LEU A 14 49.79 22.40 -28.10
C LEU A 14 49.64 20.94 -27.63
N PHE A 15 50.74 20.21 -27.45
CA PHE A 15 50.69 18.83 -26.98
C PHE A 15 50.37 18.73 -25.48
N PHE A 16 50.83 19.71 -24.67
CA PHE A 16 50.52 19.76 -23.24
C PHE A 16 49.04 20.08 -22.96
N PHE A 17 48.39 20.88 -23.81
CA PHE A 17 46.96 21.17 -23.71
C PHE A 17 46.05 19.99 -24.11
N LEU A 18 46.50 19.12 -25.02
CA LEU A 18 45.75 17.91 -25.43
C LEU A 18 45.88 16.75 -24.42
N LEU A 19 46.98 16.68 -23.67
CA LEU A 19 47.16 15.73 -22.56
C LEU A 19 46.49 16.16 -21.25
N LEU A 20 46.30 17.47 -21.03
CA LEU A 20 45.56 17.95 -19.84
C LEU A 20 44.02 17.89 -19.99
N SER A 21 43.52 17.92 -21.23
CA SER A 21 42.08 17.84 -21.51
C SER A 21 41.53 16.41 -21.47
N SER A 22 42.40 15.39 -21.52
CA SER A 22 42.03 13.98 -21.39
C SER A 22 41.99 13.48 -19.94
N LEU A 23 42.41 14.27 -18.95
CA LEU A 23 42.39 13.88 -17.53
C LEU A 23 41.10 14.24 -16.76
N LEU A 24 40.09 14.83 -17.41
CA LEU A 24 38.90 15.37 -16.73
C LEU A 24 37.59 14.59 -16.94
N LEU A 25 37.63 13.40 -17.53
CA LEU A 25 36.48 12.48 -17.51
C LEU A 25 36.71 11.32 -16.54
N LEU A 26 36.85 11.65 -15.26
CA LEU A 26 36.40 10.71 -14.23
C LEU A 26 34.87 10.78 -14.21
N PRO A 27 34.15 9.64 -14.32
CA PRO A 27 32.71 9.65 -14.07
C PRO A 27 32.50 10.18 -12.66
N ALA A 28 31.79 11.29 -12.52
CA ALA A 28 31.42 11.83 -11.23
C ALA A 28 30.78 10.69 -10.43
N ALA A 29 31.45 10.25 -9.37
CA ALA A 29 30.89 9.27 -8.46
C ALA A 29 29.55 9.85 -7.98
N ALA A 30 28.46 9.16 -8.32
CA ALA A 30 27.12 9.60 -7.97
C ALA A 30 27.08 9.92 -6.48
N ALA A 31 26.79 11.18 -6.13
CA ALA A 31 26.78 11.60 -4.74
C ALA A 31 25.87 10.65 -3.96
N PRO A 32 26.28 10.14 -2.79
CA PRO A 32 25.57 9.07 -2.06
C PRO A 32 24.15 9.45 -1.60
N ASN A 33 23.75 10.71 -1.78
CA ASN A 33 22.44 11.28 -1.45
C ASN A 33 21.72 11.89 -2.67
N ALA A 34 22.20 11.65 -3.89
CA ALA A 34 21.58 12.15 -5.10
C ALA A 34 20.22 11.46 -5.32
N GLU A 35 19.21 12.27 -5.60
CA GLU A 35 17.91 11.78 -6.02
C GLU A 35 18.03 11.18 -7.42
N ARG A 36 17.59 9.93 -7.55
CA ARG A 36 17.60 9.18 -8.80
C ARG A 36 16.20 9.16 -9.37
N GLU A 37 16.03 9.68 -10.58
CA GLU A 37 14.79 9.54 -11.33
C GLU A 37 14.51 8.07 -11.65
N LEU A 38 13.27 7.65 -11.45
CA LEU A 38 12.79 6.31 -11.77
C LEU A 38 11.88 6.37 -12.99
N ASN A 39 11.89 5.31 -13.79
CA ASN A 39 10.86 5.11 -14.79
C ASN A 39 9.49 5.03 -14.08
N PRO A 40 8.50 5.89 -14.40
CA PRO A 40 7.18 5.87 -13.77
C PRO A 40 6.45 4.53 -13.91
N SER A 41 6.71 3.78 -14.98
CA SER A 41 6.15 2.45 -15.21
C SER A 41 6.93 1.32 -14.52
N SER A 42 8.00 1.64 -13.77
CA SER A 42 8.74 0.63 -13.03
C SER A 42 7.90 0.06 -11.88
N ARG A 43 8.15 -1.22 -11.56
CA ARG A 43 7.47 -1.89 -10.44
C ARG A 43 7.70 -1.19 -9.10
N LEU A 44 8.88 -0.61 -8.87
CA LEU A 44 9.19 0.14 -7.65
C LEU A 44 8.34 1.41 -7.54
N ALA A 45 8.23 2.18 -8.64
CA ALA A 45 7.40 3.38 -8.69
C ALA A 45 5.91 3.05 -8.46
N ALA A 46 5.38 2.06 -9.18
CA ALA A 46 3.99 1.62 -9.03
C ALA A 46 3.72 1.03 -7.64
N GLY A 47 4.66 0.26 -7.09
CA GLY A 47 4.58 -0.29 -5.73
C GLY A 47 4.49 0.81 -4.68
N ALA A 48 5.41 1.77 -4.70
CA ALA A 48 5.40 2.90 -3.77
C ALA A 48 4.14 3.78 -3.91
N ALA A 49 3.66 4.03 -5.13
CA ALA A 49 2.41 4.77 -5.35
C ALA A 49 1.20 4.03 -4.77
N ARG A 50 1.15 2.70 -4.93
CA ARG A 50 0.09 1.87 -4.34
C ARG A 50 0.11 1.89 -2.82
N VAL A 51 1.29 1.83 -2.20
CA VAL A 51 1.42 1.97 -0.73
C VAL A 51 0.89 3.33 -0.26
N ALA A 52 1.21 4.41 -0.98
CA ALA A 52 0.69 5.74 -0.66
C ALA A 52 -0.84 5.81 -0.76
N LEU A 53 -1.41 5.15 -1.78
CA LEU A 53 -2.85 5.05 -1.98
C LEU A 53 -3.55 4.22 -0.89
N HIS A 54 -2.98 3.08 -0.50
CA HIS A 54 -3.50 2.27 0.60
C HIS A 54 -3.57 3.09 1.90
N HIS A 55 -2.51 3.83 2.21
CA HIS A 55 -2.52 4.76 3.34
C HIS A 55 -3.61 5.83 3.22
N LEU A 56 -3.81 6.42 2.02
CA LEU A 56 -4.88 7.39 1.79
C LEU A 56 -6.28 6.80 2.01
N ASN A 57 -6.58 5.64 1.43
CA ASN A 57 -7.89 5.00 1.54
C ASN A 57 -8.21 4.67 3.01
N PHE A 58 -7.23 4.20 3.78
CA PHE A 58 -7.39 3.98 5.21
C PHE A 58 -7.62 5.29 5.99
N GLN A 59 -6.79 6.31 5.77
CA GLN A 59 -6.90 7.59 6.48
C GLN A 59 -8.21 8.32 6.20
N THR A 60 -8.67 8.28 4.95
CA THR A 60 -9.91 8.94 4.53
C THR A 60 -11.13 8.26 5.15
N ALA A 61 -11.05 6.95 5.43
CA ALA A 61 -12.09 6.18 6.12
C ALA A 61 -13.50 6.31 5.49
N SER A 62 -13.55 6.52 4.17
CA SER A 62 -14.75 6.90 3.43
C SER A 62 -14.95 6.00 2.22
N PRO A 63 -15.96 5.13 2.23
CA PRO A 63 -16.37 4.36 1.05
C PRO A 63 -16.68 5.22 -0.19
N GLY A 64 -17.26 6.42 -0.03
CA GLY A 64 -17.55 7.35 -1.14
C GLY A 64 -16.32 8.03 -1.75
N ALA A 65 -15.18 8.01 -1.04
CA ALA A 65 -13.90 8.54 -1.51
C ALA A 65 -12.84 7.46 -1.76
N LEU A 66 -13.24 6.20 -1.88
CA LEU A 66 -12.31 5.12 -2.22
C LEU A 66 -11.70 5.32 -3.61
N GLN A 67 -10.39 5.13 -3.70
CA GLN A 67 -9.64 5.35 -4.92
C GLN A 67 -8.81 4.13 -5.33
N ALA A 68 -8.66 3.95 -6.64
CA ALA A 68 -7.72 3.05 -7.29
C ALA A 68 -6.52 3.84 -7.87
N LEU A 69 -5.40 3.14 -8.06
CA LEU A 69 -4.19 3.74 -8.62
C LEU A 69 -4.37 3.85 -10.14
N GLY A 70 -4.35 5.08 -10.66
CA GLY A 70 -4.25 5.32 -12.09
C GLY A 70 -2.80 5.27 -12.56
N GLN A 71 -2.35 6.31 -13.27
CA GLN A 71 -1.01 6.33 -13.85
C GLN A 71 0.00 7.08 -12.96
N VAL A 72 1.13 6.46 -12.69
CA VAL A 72 2.30 7.16 -12.14
C VAL A 72 2.89 8.06 -13.21
N ARG A 73 3.00 9.35 -12.92
CA ARG A 73 3.48 10.39 -13.83
C ARG A 73 4.95 10.73 -13.61
N LYS A 74 5.35 10.79 -12.33
CA LYS A 74 6.74 11.05 -11.92
C LYS A 74 7.09 10.18 -10.73
N ALA A 75 8.31 9.68 -10.72
CA ALA A 75 8.85 8.91 -9.62
C ALA A 75 10.35 9.19 -9.48
N ALA A 76 10.78 9.40 -8.24
CA ALA A 76 12.19 9.51 -7.91
C ALA A 76 12.48 8.81 -6.58
N LEU A 77 13.71 8.32 -6.44
CA LEU A 77 14.20 7.57 -5.30
C LEU A 77 15.41 8.27 -4.70
N LYS A 78 15.37 8.47 -3.40
CA LYS A 78 16.49 8.97 -2.60
C LYS A 78 16.84 7.96 -1.52
N ASN A 79 18.09 7.51 -1.52
CA ASN A 79 18.65 6.79 -0.39
C ASN A 79 18.93 7.79 0.74
N ILE A 80 18.41 7.52 1.94
CA ILE A 80 18.66 8.32 3.13
C ILE A 80 19.52 7.48 4.08
N PRO A 81 20.81 7.82 4.24
CA PRO A 81 21.70 7.13 5.16
C PRO A 81 21.09 7.00 6.56
N GLY A 82 21.15 5.80 7.14
CA GLY A 82 20.56 5.49 8.44
C GLY A 82 19.02 5.31 8.45
N SER A 83 18.28 5.94 7.54
CA SER A 83 16.80 5.92 7.56
C SER A 83 16.18 4.89 6.62
N GLY A 84 16.62 4.81 5.36
CA GLY A 84 16.05 3.90 4.35
C GLY A 84 15.86 4.56 2.99
N HIS A 85 14.91 4.04 2.20
CA HIS A 85 14.67 4.49 0.83
C HIS A 85 13.40 5.34 0.76
N LYS A 86 13.55 6.59 0.29
CA LYS A 86 12.44 7.54 0.16
C LYS A 86 12.08 7.75 -1.29
N TYR A 87 10.82 7.48 -1.60
CA TYR A 87 10.21 7.69 -2.90
C TYR A 87 9.48 9.04 -2.93
N TYR A 88 9.58 9.74 -4.04
CA TYR A 88 8.86 10.98 -4.37
C TYR A 88 8.01 10.70 -5.59
N LEU A 89 6.70 10.91 -5.49
CA LEU A 89 5.73 10.37 -6.43
C LEU A 89 4.72 11.42 -6.84
N GLN A 90 4.35 11.41 -8.12
CA GLN A 90 3.17 12.08 -8.64
C GLN A 90 2.38 11.07 -9.47
N PHE A 91 1.09 10.89 -9.19
CA PHE A 91 0.25 9.92 -9.88
C PHE A 91 -1.20 10.38 -9.97
N THR A 92 -1.97 9.82 -10.90
CA THR A 92 -3.42 10.01 -10.98
C THR A 92 -4.15 8.91 -10.21
N THR A 93 -5.38 9.19 -9.82
CA THR A 93 -6.26 8.24 -9.14
C THR A 93 -7.55 8.08 -9.91
N GLU A 94 -8.19 6.95 -9.70
CA GLU A 94 -9.48 6.60 -10.28
C GLU A 94 -10.48 6.34 -9.16
N ASP A 95 -11.76 6.66 -9.38
CA ASP A 95 -12.83 6.30 -8.45
C ASP A 95 -12.91 4.78 -8.42
N TYR A 96 -12.86 4.20 -7.22
CA TYR A 96 -12.76 2.76 -7.08
C TYR A 96 -13.97 2.02 -7.67
N LYS A 97 -15.15 2.65 -7.71
CA LYS A 97 -16.39 2.05 -8.19
C LYS A 97 -16.62 2.30 -9.68
N SER A 98 -16.48 3.54 -10.14
CA SER A 98 -16.76 3.90 -11.54
C SER A 98 -15.56 3.73 -12.48
N GLY A 99 -14.33 3.70 -11.95
CA GLY A 99 -13.10 3.71 -12.74
C GLY A 99 -12.84 5.07 -13.43
N GLU A 100 -13.65 6.09 -13.13
CA GLU A 100 -13.47 7.43 -13.67
C GLU A 100 -12.32 8.16 -12.98
N ASN A 101 -11.77 9.19 -13.62
CA ASN A 101 -10.69 9.98 -13.03
C ASN A 101 -11.13 10.64 -11.70
N ALA A 102 -10.48 10.24 -10.59
CA ALA A 102 -10.72 10.78 -9.25
C ALA A 102 -9.72 11.89 -8.86
N GLY A 103 -8.78 12.23 -9.75
CA GLY A 103 -7.87 13.34 -9.59
C GLY A 103 -6.40 12.94 -9.59
N SER A 104 -5.59 13.67 -8.83
CA SER A 104 -4.14 13.46 -8.79
C SER A 104 -3.55 13.68 -7.42
N CYS A 105 -2.47 12.95 -7.14
CA CYS A 105 -1.79 12.95 -5.86
C CYS A 105 -0.31 13.24 -6.02
N ILE A 106 0.25 13.91 -5.02
CA ILE A 106 1.68 14.01 -4.77
C ILE A 106 1.95 13.34 -3.43
N ALA A 107 2.92 12.43 -3.41
CA ALA A 107 3.21 11.65 -2.22
C ALA A 107 4.71 11.46 -2.01
N THR A 108 5.07 11.18 -0.75
CA THR A 108 6.35 10.59 -0.40
C THR A 108 6.12 9.31 0.41
N VAL A 109 6.92 8.28 0.12
CA VAL A 109 6.90 7.01 0.85
C VAL A 109 8.32 6.68 1.28
N LEU A 110 8.57 6.60 2.58
CA LEU A 110 9.83 6.14 3.13
C LEU A 110 9.66 4.70 3.60
N TYR A 111 10.43 3.80 3.00
CA TYR A 111 10.62 2.44 3.51
C TYR A 111 11.78 2.44 4.51
N PRO A 112 11.53 2.27 5.81
CA PRO A 112 12.58 2.36 6.82
C PRO A 112 13.52 1.14 6.76
N LYS A 113 14.79 1.31 7.16
CA LYS A 113 15.74 0.19 7.28
C LYS A 113 15.34 -0.82 8.35
N LYS A 114 14.75 -0.33 9.44
CA LYS A 114 14.21 -1.18 10.51
C LYS A 114 12.87 -1.75 10.05
N LYS A 115 12.54 -2.97 10.50
CA LYS A 115 11.24 -3.58 10.24
C LYS A 115 10.14 -2.76 10.90
N SER A 116 9.53 -1.86 10.13
CA SER A 116 8.40 -1.02 10.53
C SER A 116 7.59 -0.64 9.28
N PRO A 117 6.31 -0.26 9.44
CA PRO A 117 5.47 0.18 8.33
C PRO A 117 6.09 1.33 7.52
N PRO A 118 5.79 1.44 6.21
CA PRO A 118 6.21 2.58 5.40
C PRO A 118 5.66 3.90 5.95
N VAL A 119 6.48 4.95 5.99
CA VAL A 119 6.04 6.29 6.40
C VAL A 119 5.56 7.05 5.17
N VAL A 120 4.29 7.43 5.15
CA VAL A 120 3.63 8.05 4.00
C VAL A 120 3.24 9.49 4.31
N ASN A 121 3.51 10.39 3.38
CA ASN A 121 2.87 11.70 3.32
C ASN A 121 2.23 11.85 1.95
N ILE A 122 0.93 12.12 1.89
CA ILE A 122 0.19 12.21 0.63
C ILE A 122 -0.75 13.41 0.66
N LYS A 123 -0.85 14.10 -0.49
CA LYS A 123 -1.83 15.15 -0.74
C LYS A 123 -2.44 14.91 -2.11
N CYS A 124 -3.76 14.96 -2.18
CA CYS A 124 -4.50 14.73 -3.42
C CYS A 124 -5.42 15.90 -3.70
N VAL A 125 -5.57 16.21 -4.99
CA VAL A 125 -6.62 17.07 -5.52
C VAL A 125 -7.69 16.13 -6.06
N GLN A 126 -8.86 16.12 -5.42
CA GLN A 126 -9.98 15.26 -5.80
C GLN A 126 -10.88 15.96 -6.81
N THR A 127 -11.53 15.18 -7.67
CA THR A 127 -12.54 15.68 -8.61
C THR A 127 -13.92 15.80 -7.97
N LYS A 128 -14.29 14.86 -7.08
CA LYS A 128 -15.49 14.94 -6.26
C LYS A 128 -15.34 15.98 -5.15
N ASP A 129 -16.41 16.69 -4.86
CA ASP A 129 -16.45 17.59 -3.71
C ASP A 129 -16.72 16.83 -2.39
N GLN A 130 -16.32 17.45 -1.28
CA GLN A 130 -16.45 16.85 0.06
C GLN A 130 -17.91 16.60 0.46
N LYS A 131 -18.85 17.40 -0.06
CA LYS A 131 -20.27 17.28 0.27
C LYS A 131 -20.86 16.04 -0.39
N GLN A 132 -20.52 15.79 -1.65
CA GLN A 132 -20.91 14.60 -2.39
C GLN A 132 -20.38 13.34 -1.71
N ILE A 133 -19.10 13.33 -1.30
CA ILE A 133 -18.51 12.20 -0.55
C ILE A 133 -19.29 11.94 0.73
N GLN A 134 -19.61 12.99 1.49
CA GLN A 134 -20.36 12.86 2.74
C GLN A 134 -21.80 12.35 2.51
N GLU A 135 -22.44 12.78 1.43
CA GLU A 135 -23.77 12.30 1.02
C GLU A 135 -23.74 10.81 0.63
N GLU A 136 -22.73 10.39 -0.13
CA GLU A 136 -22.51 8.98 -0.50
C GLU A 136 -22.28 8.10 0.74
N ASP A 137 -21.42 8.53 1.67
CA ASP A 137 -21.15 7.83 2.92
C ASP A 137 -22.40 7.77 3.82
N ASN A 138 -23.14 8.88 3.94
CA ASN A 138 -24.37 8.90 4.71
C ASN A 138 -25.42 7.96 4.12
N ARG A 139 -25.56 7.94 2.79
CA ARG A 139 -26.47 7.02 2.12
C ARG A 139 -26.08 5.56 2.38
N LEU A 140 -24.79 5.24 2.33
CA LEU A 140 -24.29 3.91 2.65
C LEU A 140 -24.57 3.53 4.11
N TYR A 141 -24.26 4.44 5.04
CA TYR A 141 -24.50 4.27 6.46
C TYR A 141 -25.98 4.00 6.75
N GLN A 142 -26.88 4.83 6.20
CA GLN A 142 -28.31 4.64 6.35
C GLN A 142 -28.75 3.31 5.72
N LYS A 143 -28.24 2.93 4.55
CA LYS A 143 -28.54 1.62 3.92
C LYS A 143 -28.21 0.47 4.86
N ILE A 144 -27.07 0.51 5.57
CA ILE A 144 -26.68 -0.55 6.52
C ILE A 144 -27.57 -0.49 7.78
N ARG A 145 -27.83 0.69 8.34
CA ARG A 145 -28.62 0.85 9.59
C ARG A 145 -30.08 0.46 9.44
N HIS A 146 -30.68 0.64 8.26
CA HIS A 146 -32.07 0.28 8.01
C HIS A 146 -32.28 -1.23 7.75
N GLN A 147 -31.20 -2.01 7.65
CA GLN A 147 -31.35 -3.46 7.51
C GLN A 147 -31.80 -4.10 8.82
N THR A 148 -32.82 -4.94 8.73
CA THR A 148 -33.37 -5.68 9.88
C THR A 148 -32.58 -6.93 10.22
N LYS A 149 -31.75 -7.41 9.29
CA LYS A 149 -30.88 -8.57 9.45
C LYS A 149 -29.42 -8.15 9.28
N PRO A 150 -28.49 -8.76 10.01
CA PRO A 150 -27.07 -8.52 9.80
C PRO A 150 -26.66 -8.91 8.37
N ILE A 151 -25.78 -8.13 7.75
CA ILE A 151 -25.15 -8.50 6.48
C ILE A 151 -24.23 -9.70 6.73
N ILE A 152 -24.46 -10.79 6.00
CA ILE A 152 -23.62 -11.99 5.99
C ILE A 152 -23.36 -12.34 4.54
N GLY A 153 -22.10 -12.61 4.20
CA GLY A 153 -21.71 -12.95 2.84
C GLY A 153 -20.41 -13.73 2.81
N ASN A 154 -20.19 -14.46 1.72
CA ASN A 154 -18.97 -15.24 1.48
C ASN A 154 -18.56 -15.07 0.03
N ASN A 155 -17.25 -15.21 -0.23
CA ASN A 155 -16.66 -15.16 -1.58
C ASN A 155 -17.11 -13.92 -2.37
N ILE A 156 -16.70 -12.73 -1.91
CA ILE A 156 -17.02 -11.43 -2.53
C ILE A 156 -15.73 -10.79 -3.07
N PRO A 157 -15.58 -10.52 -4.37
CA PRO A 157 -16.45 -10.99 -5.44
C PRO A 157 -16.46 -12.52 -5.57
N ASP A 158 -17.46 -13.04 -6.28
CA ASP A 158 -17.53 -14.46 -6.63
C ASP A 158 -16.42 -14.85 -7.63
N SER A 159 -16.39 -16.11 -8.04
CA SER A 159 -15.38 -16.62 -8.98
C SER A 159 -15.41 -15.96 -10.37
N TYR A 160 -16.47 -15.21 -10.69
CA TYR A 160 -16.64 -14.51 -11.95
C TYR A 160 -16.44 -12.99 -11.81
N GLY A 161 -16.07 -12.51 -10.62
CA GLY A 161 -15.88 -11.09 -10.36
C GLY A 161 -17.17 -10.34 -10.01
N ASN A 162 -18.30 -11.03 -9.80
CA ASN A 162 -19.57 -10.38 -9.48
C ASN A 162 -19.68 -10.10 -7.98
N ILE A 163 -20.33 -8.99 -7.65
CA ILE A 163 -20.69 -8.60 -6.29
C ILE A 163 -22.20 -8.38 -6.25
N GLU A 164 -22.90 -9.09 -5.37
CA GLU A 164 -24.33 -8.85 -5.18
C GLU A 164 -24.56 -7.42 -4.65
N PRO A 165 -25.54 -6.66 -5.17
CA PRO A 165 -25.81 -5.28 -4.73
C PRO A 165 -26.09 -5.12 -3.21
N ALA A 166 -26.53 -6.20 -2.56
CA ALA A 166 -26.72 -6.27 -1.12
C ALA A 166 -25.39 -6.30 -0.33
N LEU A 167 -24.33 -6.84 -0.94
CA LEU A 167 -23.00 -7.03 -0.35
C LEU A 167 -22.01 -5.92 -0.74
N GLU A 168 -22.35 -5.03 -1.69
CA GLU A 168 -21.54 -3.85 -2.02
C GLU A 168 -21.09 -3.03 -0.79
N PRO A 169 -21.94 -2.78 0.24
CA PRO A 169 -21.48 -2.06 1.43
C PRO A 169 -20.38 -2.78 2.21
N ALA A 170 -20.51 -4.11 2.33
CA ALA A 170 -19.52 -4.92 3.01
C ALA A 170 -18.20 -4.96 2.22
N TRP A 171 -18.27 -5.02 0.89
CA TRP A 171 -17.10 -4.96 0.01
C TRP A 171 -16.36 -3.62 0.14
N ALA A 172 -17.06 -2.49 0.01
CA ALA A 172 -16.44 -1.17 0.08
C ALA A 172 -15.72 -0.94 1.42
N LEU A 173 -16.34 -1.31 2.54
CA LEU A 173 -15.69 -1.24 3.85
C LEU A 173 -14.52 -2.22 3.98
N ALA A 174 -14.61 -3.41 3.39
CA ALA A 174 -13.50 -4.35 3.38
C ALA A 174 -12.30 -3.81 2.59
N VAL A 175 -12.52 -3.11 1.47
CA VAL A 175 -11.46 -2.43 0.71
C VAL A 175 -10.79 -1.36 1.57
N ALA A 176 -11.58 -0.46 2.17
CA ALA A 176 -11.07 0.60 3.05
C ALA A 176 -10.27 0.03 4.25
N GLY A 177 -10.80 -1.02 4.88
CA GLY A 177 -10.14 -1.70 6.00
C GLY A 177 -8.86 -2.42 5.60
N SER A 178 -8.91 -3.18 4.50
CA SER A 178 -7.76 -3.93 3.99
C SER A 178 -6.64 -3.01 3.56
N SER A 179 -6.93 -1.78 3.13
CA SER A 179 -5.92 -0.78 2.85
C SER A 179 -5.00 -0.47 4.05
N TYR A 180 -5.50 -0.56 5.29
CA TYR A 180 -4.63 -0.48 6.47
C TYR A 180 -3.62 -1.63 6.51
N ILE A 181 -4.10 -2.87 6.38
CA ILE A 181 -3.28 -4.08 6.41
C ILE A 181 -2.24 -4.04 5.29
N MET A 182 -2.68 -3.71 4.08
CA MET A 182 -1.84 -3.66 2.89
C MET A 182 -0.76 -2.58 3.02
N TRP A 183 -1.07 -1.39 3.53
CA TRP A 183 -0.06 -0.37 3.82
C TRP A 183 0.92 -0.85 4.90
N GLU A 184 0.40 -1.33 6.03
CA GLU A 184 1.22 -1.66 7.20
C GLU A 184 2.21 -2.81 6.94
N LYS A 185 1.77 -3.81 6.16
CA LYS A 185 2.59 -4.97 5.81
C LYS A 185 3.54 -4.74 4.64
N SER A 186 3.31 -3.71 3.82
CA SER A 186 4.11 -3.48 2.62
C SER A 186 5.57 -3.18 2.95
N THR A 187 6.46 -3.72 2.12
CA THR A 187 7.88 -3.37 2.11
C THR A 187 8.24 -2.83 0.74
N GLU A 188 9.49 -2.41 0.55
CA GLU A 188 9.91 -1.87 -0.75
C GLU A 188 9.71 -2.87 -1.90
N ASN A 189 9.87 -4.17 -1.63
CA ASN A 189 9.79 -5.22 -2.64
C ASN A 189 8.49 -6.03 -2.59
N VAL A 190 7.70 -5.87 -1.53
CA VAL A 190 6.46 -6.63 -1.28
C VAL A 190 5.29 -5.66 -1.18
N GLY A 191 4.27 -5.86 -2.02
CA GLY A 191 3.04 -5.11 -1.99
C GLY A 191 1.83 -6.02 -2.07
N TYR A 192 0.66 -5.47 -1.73
CA TYR A 192 -0.56 -6.25 -1.59
C TYR A 192 -1.72 -5.67 -2.40
N PHE A 193 -2.61 -6.57 -2.80
CA PHE A 193 -3.92 -6.27 -3.37
C PHE A 193 -4.99 -7.04 -2.60
N MET A 194 -6.18 -6.47 -2.50
CA MET A 194 -7.33 -7.22 -2.00
C MET A 194 -7.84 -8.12 -3.11
N ALA A 195 -7.82 -9.44 -2.89
CA ALA A 195 -8.29 -10.42 -3.85
C ALA A 195 -9.78 -10.72 -3.64
N GLN A 196 -10.17 -10.97 -2.39
CA GLN A 196 -11.53 -11.41 -2.05
C GLN A 196 -11.84 -11.18 -0.56
N VAL A 197 -13.10 -11.04 -0.23
CA VAL A 197 -13.66 -11.32 1.09
C VAL A 197 -14.12 -12.77 1.09
N LYS A 198 -13.39 -13.64 1.78
CA LYS A 198 -13.76 -15.05 1.94
C LYS A 198 -15.05 -15.18 2.76
N SER A 199 -15.17 -14.40 3.84
CA SER A 199 -16.37 -14.33 4.66
C SER A 199 -16.54 -12.96 5.31
N VAL A 200 -17.78 -12.54 5.51
CA VAL A 200 -18.12 -11.33 6.27
C VAL A 200 -19.37 -11.57 7.12
N LYS A 201 -19.35 -11.03 8.33
CA LYS A 201 -20.51 -10.94 9.21
C LYS A 201 -20.56 -9.58 9.88
N GLN A 202 -21.70 -8.91 9.74
CA GLN A 202 -22.00 -7.69 10.51
C GLN A 202 -22.29 -8.05 11.97
N TRP A 203 -21.69 -7.31 12.89
CA TRP A 203 -22.02 -7.37 14.31
C TRP A 203 -23.06 -6.31 14.64
N ILE A 204 -24.21 -6.75 15.17
CA ILE A 204 -25.27 -5.83 15.58
C ILE A 204 -24.82 -5.14 16.87
N ARG A 205 -24.85 -3.81 16.85
CA ARG A 205 -24.46 -2.95 17.96
C ARG A 205 -25.64 -2.08 18.41
N LYS A 206 -25.56 -1.61 19.66
CA LYS A 206 -26.53 -0.67 20.24
C LYS A 206 -26.14 0.79 20.02
N ASP A 207 -24.86 1.06 19.77
CA ASP A 207 -24.37 2.40 19.43
C ASP A 207 -24.54 2.68 17.92
N ASP A 208 -24.04 3.82 17.47
CA ASP A 208 -24.16 4.27 16.08
C ASP A 208 -23.08 3.66 15.17
N PHE A 209 -22.11 2.95 15.71
CA PHE A 209 -21.05 2.37 14.89
C PHE A 209 -21.54 1.16 14.11
N ILE A 210 -21.09 1.07 12.86
CA ILE A 210 -21.16 -0.15 12.06
C ILE A 210 -19.94 -0.99 12.39
N GLU A 211 -20.16 -2.28 12.60
CA GLU A 211 -19.07 -3.22 12.84
C GLU A 211 -19.21 -4.47 12.01
N PHE A 212 -18.07 -4.91 11.49
CA PHE A 212 -17.95 -6.11 10.70
C PHE A 212 -16.76 -6.94 11.17
N ASP A 213 -16.93 -8.24 11.03
CA ASP A 213 -15.88 -9.23 11.14
C ASP A 213 -15.72 -9.90 9.78
N TYR A 214 -14.49 -9.84 9.28
CA TYR A 214 -14.12 -10.26 7.94
C TYR A 214 -13.04 -11.34 8.02
N THR A 215 -13.08 -12.23 7.04
CA THR A 215 -11.90 -12.95 6.55
C THR A 215 -11.62 -12.43 5.15
N VAL A 216 -10.56 -11.64 4.98
CA VAL A 216 -10.11 -11.12 3.68
C VAL A 216 -8.92 -11.92 3.17
N LEU A 217 -8.82 -12.00 1.85
CA LEU A 217 -7.72 -12.63 1.13
C LEU A 217 -6.93 -11.54 0.42
N LEU A 218 -5.64 -11.44 0.76
CA LEU A 218 -4.72 -10.48 0.17
C LEU A 218 -3.76 -11.21 -0.77
N HIS A 219 -3.66 -10.72 -2.00
CA HIS A 219 -2.69 -11.20 -2.96
C HIS A 219 -1.37 -10.47 -2.77
N GLU A 220 -0.33 -11.20 -2.37
CA GLU A 220 1.03 -10.69 -2.22
C GLU A 220 1.80 -10.71 -3.54
N ILE A 221 2.38 -9.57 -3.91
CA ILE A 221 3.23 -9.42 -5.09
C ILE A 221 4.66 -9.17 -4.59
N PRO A 222 5.66 -9.95 -5.04
CA PRO A 222 5.64 -10.78 -6.24
C PRO A 222 5.34 -12.26 -6.05
N THR A 223 5.28 -12.73 -4.81
CA THR A 223 5.25 -14.17 -4.47
C THR A 223 4.04 -14.90 -5.05
N GLN A 224 2.98 -14.17 -5.42
CA GLN A 224 1.69 -14.70 -5.85
C GLN A 224 0.96 -15.48 -4.75
N GLU A 225 1.37 -15.29 -3.49
CA GLU A 225 0.73 -15.93 -2.35
C GLU A 225 -0.60 -15.25 -2.01
N ILE A 226 -1.57 -16.04 -1.55
CA ILE A 226 -2.84 -15.55 -1.04
C ILE A 226 -2.80 -15.63 0.49
N ILE A 227 -2.70 -14.48 1.13
CA ILE A 227 -2.65 -14.39 2.59
C ILE A 227 -4.06 -14.19 3.12
N SER A 228 -4.47 -15.07 4.03
CA SER A 228 -5.74 -14.91 4.74
C SER A 228 -5.56 -14.05 5.99
N CYS A 229 -6.32 -12.96 6.07
CA CYS A 229 -6.36 -12.07 7.22
C CYS A 229 -7.76 -12.00 7.80
N HIS A 230 -7.87 -12.23 9.10
CA HIS A 230 -9.06 -11.90 9.85
C HIS A 230 -9.00 -10.43 10.25
N MET A 231 -10.09 -9.70 10.03
CA MET A 231 -10.15 -8.26 10.22
C MET A 231 -11.48 -7.86 10.87
N ARG A 232 -11.40 -7.24 12.04
CA ARG A 232 -12.53 -6.59 12.71
C ARG A 232 -12.47 -5.09 12.43
N LEU A 233 -13.53 -4.57 11.83
CA LEU A 233 -13.61 -3.20 11.35
C LEU A 233 -14.79 -2.49 12.03
N THR A 234 -14.54 -1.28 12.52
CA THR A 234 -15.57 -0.39 13.06
C THR A 234 -15.57 0.93 12.30
N TRP A 235 -16.74 1.35 11.83
CA TRP A 235 -16.92 2.51 10.97
C TRP A 235 -18.12 3.37 11.39
N LEU A 236 -17.94 4.68 11.29
CA LEU A 236 -18.99 5.69 11.41
C LEU A 236 -18.60 6.84 10.46
N PRO A 237 -19.50 7.34 9.60
CA PRO A 237 -19.18 8.44 8.69
C PRO A 237 -18.53 9.63 9.42
N GLY A 238 -17.52 10.23 8.78
CA GLY A 238 -16.77 11.37 9.33
C GLY A 238 -15.82 11.02 10.49
N HIS A 239 -15.71 9.76 10.90
CA HIS A 239 -14.81 9.30 11.95
C HIS A 239 -13.69 8.41 11.39
N PRO A 240 -12.51 8.39 12.02
CA PRO A 240 -11.44 7.47 11.61
C PRO A 240 -11.89 6.00 11.67
N LEU A 241 -11.49 5.24 10.65
CA LEU A 241 -11.73 3.80 10.58
C LEU A 241 -10.90 3.09 11.66
N LYS A 242 -11.54 2.22 12.45
CA LYS A 242 -10.83 1.38 13.42
C LYS A 242 -10.72 -0.03 12.86
N VAL A 243 -9.49 -0.51 12.74
CA VAL A 243 -9.19 -1.83 12.19
C VAL A 243 -8.32 -2.59 13.18
N LYS A 244 -8.73 -3.81 13.53
CA LYS A 244 -7.90 -4.81 14.20
C LYS A 244 -7.81 -6.01 13.28
N TYR A 245 -6.63 -6.59 13.13
CA TYR A 245 -6.46 -7.73 12.24
C TYR A 245 -5.37 -8.67 12.71
N PHE A 246 -5.43 -9.90 12.19
CA PHE A 246 -4.34 -10.86 12.22
C PHE A 246 -4.32 -11.63 10.90
N CYS A 247 -3.13 -11.94 10.40
CA CYS A 247 -2.98 -12.71 9.16
C CYS A 247 -2.32 -14.04 9.48
N ALA A 248 -2.93 -15.14 9.03
CA ALA A 248 -2.32 -16.45 9.13
C ALA A 248 -1.24 -16.57 8.05
N SER A 249 -0.04 -17.01 8.43
CA SER A 249 0.89 -17.62 7.46
C SER A 249 0.43 -19.06 7.24
N GLU A 250 0.18 -19.47 6.00
CA GLU A 250 -0.34 -20.81 5.66
C GLU A 250 0.56 -21.99 6.11
N ASN A 251 1.75 -21.73 6.65
CA ASN A 251 2.67 -22.76 7.17
C ASN A 251 2.43 -23.19 8.64
N GLN A 252 1.21 -23.01 9.20
CA GLN A 252 0.90 -23.48 10.57
C GLN A 252 -0.40 -24.29 10.68
N GLY A 253 -0.86 -24.95 9.61
CA GLY A 253 -2.15 -25.66 9.64
C GLY A 253 -2.25 -27.00 8.91
N LEU A 254 -1.15 -27.59 8.41
CA LEU A 254 -1.19 -28.82 7.61
C LEU A 254 -0.13 -29.88 7.96
N GLU A 255 0.34 -29.89 9.21
CA GLU A 255 0.98 -31.03 9.92
C GLU A 255 0.37 -30.94 11.33
N ASP A 256 -0.51 -31.81 11.86
CA ASP A 256 -0.67 -33.24 11.75
C ASP A 256 -2.17 -33.61 11.78
N SER A 257 -2.69 -34.17 10.69
CA SER A 257 -3.91 -34.98 10.73
C SER A 257 -3.73 -36.16 9.79
N SER A 258 -2.88 -37.09 10.22
CA SER A 258 -2.98 -38.48 9.79
C SER A 258 -3.15 -39.31 11.07
N GLY A 259 -4.40 -39.70 11.31
CA GLY A 259 -4.75 -40.57 12.42
C GLY A 259 -4.02 -41.90 12.32
N MET A 260 -3.20 -42.18 13.32
CA MET A 260 -2.85 -43.53 13.73
C MET A 260 -3.14 -43.64 15.22
N GLU A 261 -4.16 -44.43 15.49
CA GLU A 261 -4.60 -44.87 16.81
C GLU A 261 -3.49 -45.65 17.50
N SER A 262 -3.02 -45.15 18.66
CA SER A 262 -2.34 -45.98 19.67
C SER A 262 -2.38 -45.26 21.01
N GLY A 263 -3.03 -45.87 21.99
CA GLY A 263 -3.34 -45.25 23.27
C GLY A 263 -2.17 -45.17 24.26
N SER A 264 -2.18 -44.15 25.10
CA SER A 264 -1.90 -44.25 26.54
C SER A 264 -2.13 -42.92 27.25
N ALA A 265 -2.26 -43.01 28.57
CA ALA A 265 -2.96 -42.08 29.45
C ALA A 265 -2.23 -40.77 29.84
N ALA A 266 -3.06 -39.87 30.40
CA ALA A 266 -2.77 -38.82 31.38
C ALA A 266 -2.32 -37.43 30.89
N GLY A 267 -3.28 -36.49 30.92
CA GLY A 267 -3.22 -35.28 31.76
C GLY A 267 -2.30 -34.13 31.33
N ILE A 268 -2.91 -33.01 30.92
CA ILE A 268 -3.04 -31.76 31.70
C ILE A 268 -3.46 -30.64 30.73
N LEU A 269 -4.60 -30.02 31.05
CA LEU A 269 -5.11 -28.80 30.44
C LEU A 269 -4.19 -27.62 30.76
N GLN A 270 -3.86 -26.80 29.76
CA GLN A 270 -3.57 -25.40 30.01
C GLN A 270 -4.25 -24.54 28.95
N GLU A 271 -5.43 -24.05 29.33
CA GLU A 271 -6.08 -22.90 28.69
C GLU A 271 -5.11 -21.71 28.68
N THR A 272 -4.93 -21.09 27.52
CA THR A 272 -4.52 -19.69 27.48
C THR A 272 -5.56 -18.95 26.65
N GLY A 273 -6.54 -18.39 27.36
CA GLY A 273 -7.57 -17.55 26.77
C GLY A 273 -6.96 -16.26 26.22
N ALA A 274 -7.11 -16.06 24.91
CA ALA A 274 -7.08 -14.73 24.33
C ALA A 274 -8.48 -14.12 24.50
N ASN A 275 -8.61 -13.14 25.40
CA ASN A 275 -9.86 -12.42 25.62
C ASN A 275 -10.19 -11.56 24.39
N PHE A 276 -11.40 -11.77 23.85
CA PHE A 276 -12.02 -11.00 22.76
C PHE A 276 -12.72 -9.73 23.26
#